data_AF-A0A969CW42-F1
#
_entry.id   AF-A0A969CW42-F1
#
_cell.length_a   1.000
_cell.length_b   1.000
_cell.length_c   1.000
_cell.angle_alpha   90.00
_cell.angle_beta   90.00
_cell.angle_gamma   90.00
#
_symmetry.space_group_name_H-M   'P 1'
#
loop_
_entity.id
_entity.type
_entity.pdbx_description
1 polymer ?
#
loop_
_entity_poly.entity_id
_entity_poly.type
_entity_poly.pdbx_seq_one_letter_code
_entity_poly.pdbx_strand_id
1 'polypeptide(L)'
;MAIVFVFRSLGWLQPFEWMAYDWFFQLRPIEPIDEKIVIVGMDERDIRKYGHPISDRDLARVISKIKAGNPKVIGLNIVRDRPVREGIEELNEVFATTPNLISVEKVVGEKGDTIAPPPELANRKQIASVDVAVDSDGVLRRGFFAITRTKDGVIFHSLGSQLAISYLEAYGINPTLTPDEVGTQIGKVSLYPLLPNDGGYQNLDVWDFQFLVNFRSPTQSFKKVSFSQVLTGEIETNLFKNKIVMLGMTAVSIKDEFYTPFSHSLNNPPKLIHGVEVQANFASDLLGAVLDSRPTIKVIPDAVEYVFIFIWGLGTAVAVWKVRGIKNYLILFSIVFGIVIILVLTLYYGSFLAFLQGWWLPFVPSVLSMVGTSTLFSGLILWEKNQELERLQDRLVFEKKQLELVKVAEDAGHELRTPVQSIVYFLDLSFESLEEIRKELEKQSTKLSSEFLVNLETQIEFFREYLQRISRNNLRIKKIADELFPNFKREEQNFVPIDINKLVELNTKEVIAVKCSQEKNIAINLETDYDLSIQEKG
;
A
#
# COMPACT_ATOMS: atom_id res chain seq x y z
N MET A 1 -10.08 -2.95 -6.31
CA MET A 1 -10.79 -3.63 -5.20
C MET A 1 -11.25 -5.04 -5.60
N ALA A 2 -12.14 -5.22 -6.58
CA ALA A 2 -12.62 -6.56 -6.98
C ALA A 2 -11.49 -7.56 -7.27
N ILE A 3 -10.45 -7.16 -7.99
CA ILE A 3 -9.26 -7.99 -8.26
C ILE A 3 -8.56 -8.41 -6.96
N VAL A 4 -8.43 -7.50 -5.99
CA VAL A 4 -7.82 -7.79 -4.68
C VAL A 4 -8.67 -8.80 -3.90
N PHE A 5 -10.00 -8.68 -3.96
CA PHE A 5 -10.90 -9.65 -3.33
C PHE A 5 -10.79 -11.03 -3.97
N VAL A 6 -10.69 -11.10 -5.30
CA VAL A 6 -10.46 -12.36 -6.02
C VAL A 6 -9.12 -12.98 -5.62
N PHE A 7 -8.03 -12.21 -5.62
CA PHE A 7 -6.71 -12.71 -5.21
C PHE A 7 -6.69 -13.19 -3.75
N ARG A 8 -7.41 -12.48 -2.86
CA ARG A 8 -7.60 -12.91 -1.48
C ARG A 8 -8.36 -14.24 -1.42
N SER A 9 -9.52 -14.36 -2.07
CA SER A 9 -10.32 -15.60 -2.05
C SER A 9 -9.61 -16.81 -2.66
N LEU A 10 -8.63 -16.58 -3.55
CA LEU A 10 -7.79 -17.62 -4.14
C LEU A 10 -6.61 -18.02 -3.25
N GLY A 11 -6.41 -17.37 -2.10
CA GLY A 11 -5.27 -17.62 -1.21
C GLY A 11 -3.93 -17.04 -1.67
N TRP A 12 -3.90 -16.29 -2.78
CA TRP A 12 -2.64 -15.79 -3.35
C TRP A 12 -1.96 -14.71 -2.49
N LEU A 13 -2.73 -14.06 -1.61
CA LEU A 13 -2.22 -13.05 -0.69
C LEU A 13 -1.79 -13.63 0.67
N GLN A 14 -2.12 -14.89 0.96
CA GLN A 14 -1.87 -15.54 2.25
C GLN A 14 -0.39 -15.57 2.66
N PRO A 15 0.58 -15.95 1.79
CA PRO A 15 2.00 -15.96 2.19
C PRO A 15 2.52 -14.58 2.59
N PHE A 16 2.01 -13.52 1.95
CA PHE A 16 2.40 -12.15 2.26
C PHE A 16 1.77 -11.64 3.56
N GLU A 17 0.53 -12.05 3.85
CA GLU A 17 -0.10 -11.79 5.15
C GLU A 17 0.64 -12.47 6.29
N TRP A 18 1.04 -13.74 6.11
CA TRP A 18 1.86 -14.43 7.10
C TRP A 18 3.22 -13.77 7.30
N MET A 19 3.87 -13.32 6.22
CA MET A 19 5.12 -12.56 6.33
C MET A 19 4.93 -11.25 7.11
N ALA A 20 3.83 -10.53 6.87
CA ALA A 20 3.50 -9.31 7.60
C ALA A 20 3.19 -9.59 9.09
N TYR A 21 2.48 -10.68 9.38
CA TYR A 21 2.21 -11.14 10.73
C TYR A 21 3.50 -11.46 11.50
N ASP A 22 4.40 -12.24 10.90
CA ASP A 22 5.69 -12.59 11.50
C ASP A 22 6.59 -11.36 11.70
N TRP A 23 6.56 -10.43 10.74
CA TRP A 23 7.24 -9.15 10.84
C TRP A 23 6.77 -8.35 12.06
N PHE A 24 5.48 -8.32 12.35
CA PHE A 24 4.95 -7.66 13.54
C PHE A 24 5.36 -8.37 14.84
N PHE A 25 5.47 -9.71 14.86
CA PHE A 25 6.08 -10.40 16.00
C PHE A 25 7.52 -9.96 16.23
N GLN A 26 8.33 -9.88 15.18
CA GLN A 26 9.75 -9.53 15.29
C GLN A 26 9.98 -8.09 15.76
N LEU A 27 9.09 -7.17 15.38
CA LEU A 27 9.19 -5.75 15.76
C LEU A 27 8.66 -5.44 17.16
N ARG A 28 7.85 -6.33 17.73
CA ARG A 28 7.21 -6.04 19.01
C ARG A 28 8.25 -5.96 20.15
N PRO A 29 7.97 -5.20 21.22
CA PRO A 29 8.83 -5.18 22.40
C PRO A 29 9.02 -6.55 23.03
N ILE A 30 10.22 -6.83 23.54
CA ILE A 30 10.50 -8.07 24.27
C ILE A 30 9.70 -8.07 25.58
N GLU A 31 8.94 -9.15 25.79
CA GLU A 31 8.20 -9.36 27.02
C GLU A 31 9.10 -9.86 28.17
N PRO A 32 8.73 -9.61 29.44
CA PRO A 32 9.41 -10.22 30.57
C PRO A 32 9.28 -11.75 30.56
N ILE A 33 10.19 -12.41 31.30
CA ILE A 33 10.16 -13.86 31.52
C ILE A 33 8.86 -14.24 32.23
N ASP A 34 8.19 -15.30 31.77
CA ASP A 34 7.05 -15.85 32.50
C ASP A 34 7.54 -16.69 33.69
N GLU A 35 7.45 -16.13 34.89
CA GLU A 35 7.93 -16.78 36.11
C GLU A 35 7.07 -17.98 36.56
N LYS A 36 5.88 -18.16 35.96
CA LYS A 36 4.96 -19.27 36.26
C LYS A 36 5.41 -20.60 35.67
N ILE A 37 6.31 -20.59 34.69
CA ILE A 37 6.75 -21.77 33.94
C ILE A 37 8.27 -21.94 34.05
N VAL A 38 8.71 -23.15 34.38
CA VAL A 38 10.12 -23.55 34.37
C VAL A 38 10.29 -24.74 33.44
N ILE A 39 11.26 -24.66 32.54
CA ILE A 39 11.61 -25.75 31.64
C ILE A 39 12.83 -26.50 32.20
N VAL A 40 12.68 -27.80 32.40
CA VAL A 40 13.77 -28.74 32.65
C VAL A 40 14.11 -29.38 31.31
N GLY A 41 15.16 -28.87 30.67
CA GLY A 41 15.58 -29.30 29.34
C GLY A 41 16.66 -30.38 29.41
N MET A 42 16.51 -31.45 28.66
CA MET A 42 17.59 -32.42 28.42
C MET A 42 18.38 -32.00 27.18
N ASP A 43 19.58 -31.48 27.38
CA ASP A 43 20.44 -31.00 26.30
C ASP A 43 21.45 -32.06 25.82
N GLU A 44 22.33 -31.68 24.89
CA GLU A 44 23.37 -32.57 24.35
C GLU A 44 24.36 -33.09 25.40
N ARG A 45 24.62 -32.31 26.46
CA ARG A 45 25.50 -32.74 27.55
C ARG A 45 24.79 -33.80 28.38
N ASP A 46 23.49 -33.62 28.61
CA ASP A 46 22.66 -34.61 29.30
C ASP A 46 22.53 -35.91 28.49
N ILE A 47 22.31 -35.83 27.18
CA ILE A 47 22.26 -37.01 26.30
C ILE A 47 23.58 -37.78 26.33
N ARG A 48 24.73 -37.11 26.27
CA ARG A 48 26.03 -37.79 26.36
C ARG A 48 26.25 -38.49 27.70
N LYS A 49 25.65 -37.98 28.78
CA LYS A 49 25.84 -38.49 30.14
C LYS A 49 24.87 -39.61 30.52
N TYR A 50 23.60 -39.49 30.13
CA TYR A 50 22.52 -40.40 30.54
C TYR A 50 21.96 -41.26 29.38
N GLY A 51 22.40 -40.97 28.15
CA GLY A 51 21.96 -41.64 26.94
C GLY A 51 20.57 -41.19 26.46
N HIS A 52 20.22 -41.60 25.24
CA HIS A 52 18.90 -41.40 24.64
C HIS A 52 18.41 -42.70 23.96
N PRO A 53 17.14 -43.11 24.12
CA PRO A 53 16.16 -42.57 25.06
C PRO A 53 16.65 -42.69 26.52
N ILE A 54 16.18 -41.80 27.40
CA ILE A 54 16.57 -41.81 28.81
C ILE A 54 16.05 -43.06 29.53
N SER A 55 16.81 -43.65 30.45
CA SER A 55 16.34 -44.82 31.23
C SER A 55 15.17 -44.45 32.14
N ASP A 56 14.32 -45.44 32.42
CA ASP A 56 13.16 -45.24 33.28
C ASP A 56 13.58 -44.87 34.71
N ARG A 57 14.71 -45.40 35.20
CA ARG A 57 15.32 -45.03 36.49
C ARG A 57 15.65 -43.54 36.54
N ASP A 58 16.29 -43.00 35.52
CA ASP A 58 16.74 -41.61 35.52
C ASP A 58 15.57 -40.65 35.37
N LEU A 59 14.57 -41.05 34.57
CA LEU A 59 13.31 -40.34 34.46
C LEU A 59 12.56 -40.31 35.81
N ALA A 60 12.45 -41.45 36.50
CA ALA A 60 11.83 -41.54 37.83
C ALA A 60 12.55 -40.65 38.85
N ARG A 61 13.89 -40.63 38.83
CA ARG A 61 14.71 -39.78 39.71
C ARG A 61 14.48 -38.30 39.48
N VAL A 62 14.46 -37.84 38.22
CA VAL A 62 14.26 -36.42 37.94
C VAL A 62 12.85 -35.98 38.34
N ILE A 63 11.83 -36.79 38.04
CA ILE A 63 10.43 -36.47 38.38
C ILE A 63 10.28 -36.42 39.90
N SER A 64 10.89 -37.36 40.64
CA SER A 64 10.89 -37.35 42.10
C SER A 64 11.51 -36.09 42.69
N LYS A 65 12.61 -35.61 42.11
CA LYS A 65 13.26 -34.36 42.53
C LYS A 65 12.42 -33.12 42.20
N ILE A 66 11.81 -33.09 41.01
CA ILE A 66 10.88 -32.02 40.64
C ILE A 66 9.71 -31.99 41.61
N LYS A 67 9.09 -33.16 41.88
CA LYS A 67 7.99 -33.33 42.83
C LYS A 67 8.34 -32.85 44.24
N ALA A 68 9.55 -33.14 44.73
CA ALA A 68 10.02 -32.67 46.03
C ALA A 68 10.10 -31.12 46.13
N GLY A 69 10.23 -30.43 45.00
CA GLY A 69 10.17 -28.97 44.90
C GLY A 69 8.76 -28.38 45.01
N ASN A 70 7.73 -29.21 45.19
CA ASN A 70 6.32 -28.86 45.32
C ASN A 70 5.76 -27.98 44.16
N PRO A 71 5.88 -28.44 42.91
CA PRO A 71 5.32 -27.76 41.75
C PRO A 71 3.80 -27.83 41.77
N LYS A 72 3.16 -26.86 41.13
CA LYS A 72 1.71 -26.88 40.98
C LYS A 72 1.30 -28.00 40.03
N VAL A 73 1.94 -28.07 38.86
CA VAL A 73 1.70 -29.10 37.83
C VAL A 73 3.03 -29.45 37.16
N ILE A 74 3.20 -30.72 36.78
CA ILE A 74 4.38 -31.21 36.05
C ILE A 74 3.93 -31.69 34.68
N GLY A 75 4.53 -31.15 33.62
CA GLY A 75 4.35 -31.61 32.26
C GLY A 75 5.52 -32.48 31.81
N LEU A 76 5.26 -33.71 31.41
CA LEU A 76 6.24 -34.61 30.83
C LEU A 76 6.10 -34.61 29.31
N ASN A 77 6.88 -33.76 28.64
CA ASN A 77 7.00 -33.71 27.18
C ASN A 77 8.06 -34.71 26.68
N ILE A 78 7.95 -35.95 27.12
CA ILE A 78 8.79 -37.07 26.68
C ILE A 78 7.85 -38.24 26.48
N VAL A 79 7.73 -38.70 25.23
CA VAL A 79 6.89 -39.85 24.92
C VAL A 79 7.53 -41.11 25.52
N ARG A 80 6.70 -41.92 26.16
CA ARG A 80 7.12 -43.15 26.84
C ARG A 80 6.05 -44.22 26.72
N ASP A 81 5.97 -44.83 25.53
CA ASP A 81 5.01 -45.89 25.20
C ASP A 81 5.45 -47.28 25.72
N ARG A 82 6.76 -47.47 25.90
CA ARG A 82 7.38 -48.74 26.32
C ARG A 82 8.45 -48.51 27.38
N PRO A 83 8.74 -49.52 28.22
CA PRO A 83 9.87 -49.48 29.16
C PRO A 83 11.19 -49.27 28.42
N VAL A 84 12.09 -48.49 29.03
CA VAL A 84 13.42 -48.20 28.50
C VAL A 84 14.48 -48.52 29.53
N ARG A 85 15.29 -49.53 29.21
CA ARG A 85 16.38 -50.04 30.05
C ARG A 85 15.86 -50.39 31.45
N GLU A 86 16.60 -50.04 32.50
CA GLU A 86 16.25 -50.29 33.90
C GLU A 86 15.39 -49.17 34.53
N GLY A 87 14.57 -49.55 35.52
CA GLY A 87 13.89 -48.60 36.41
C GLY A 87 12.38 -48.46 36.24
N ILE A 88 11.72 -49.40 35.55
CA ILE A 88 10.29 -49.33 35.26
C ILE A 88 9.43 -49.37 36.52
N GLU A 89 9.83 -50.12 37.54
CA GLU A 89 9.10 -50.21 38.82
C GLU A 89 9.15 -48.86 39.54
N GLU A 90 10.33 -48.24 39.63
CA GLU A 90 10.50 -46.90 40.22
C GLU A 90 9.73 -45.84 39.43
N LEU A 91 9.72 -45.91 38.09
CA LEU A 91 8.96 -44.99 37.25
C LEU A 91 7.45 -45.12 37.47
N ASN A 92 6.97 -46.36 37.53
CA ASN A 92 5.56 -46.66 37.78
C ASN A 92 5.11 -46.20 39.18
N GLU A 93 5.97 -46.35 40.20
CA GLU A 93 5.71 -45.80 41.54
C GLU A 93 5.61 -44.27 41.51
N VAL A 94 6.52 -43.60 40.80
CA VAL A 94 6.51 -42.14 40.67
C VAL A 94 5.26 -41.67 39.94
N PHE A 95 4.86 -42.33 38.85
CA PHE A 95 3.59 -42.08 38.17
C PHE A 95 2.40 -42.30 39.10
N ALA A 96 2.43 -43.37 39.90
CA ALA A 96 1.35 -43.70 40.82
C ALA A 96 1.21 -42.71 41.98
N THR A 97 2.29 -42.05 42.39
CA THR A 97 2.29 -41.16 43.56
C THR A 97 2.25 -39.67 43.19
N THR A 98 2.18 -39.32 41.90
CA THR A 98 2.27 -37.93 41.43
C THR A 98 1.01 -37.52 40.65
N PRO A 99 -0.08 -37.12 41.36
CA PRO A 99 -1.37 -36.83 40.73
C PRO A 99 -1.40 -35.56 39.88
N ASN A 100 -0.41 -34.69 40.02
CA ASN A 100 -0.26 -33.47 39.23
C ASN A 100 0.75 -33.59 38.08
N LEU A 101 1.15 -34.82 37.73
CA LEU A 101 1.95 -35.12 36.55
C LEU A 101 1.03 -35.35 35.34
N ILE A 102 1.34 -34.75 34.20
CA ILE A 102 0.63 -34.98 32.94
C ILE A 102 1.66 -35.40 31.90
N SER A 103 1.46 -36.57 31.30
CA SER A 103 2.31 -37.08 30.21
C SER A 103 1.67 -36.82 28.86
N VAL A 104 2.46 -37.02 27.82
CA VAL A 104 2.02 -36.83 26.44
C VAL A 104 1.64 -38.13 25.73
N GLU A 105 0.75 -37.97 24.76
CA GLU A 105 0.43 -38.89 23.68
C GLU A 105 0.55 -38.13 22.35
N LYS A 106 0.99 -38.82 21.29
CA LYS A 106 0.90 -38.29 19.93
C LYS A 106 -0.37 -38.80 19.28
N VAL A 107 -1.38 -37.93 19.18
CA VAL A 107 -2.76 -38.26 18.79
C VAL A 107 -2.95 -38.16 17.28
N VAL A 108 -2.29 -37.20 16.63
CA VAL A 108 -2.37 -36.96 15.18
C VAL A 108 -0.96 -36.98 14.60
N GLY A 109 -0.51 -38.16 14.19
CA GLY A 109 0.78 -38.34 13.53
C GLY A 109 0.80 -37.80 12.10
N GLU A 110 1.98 -37.43 11.61
CA GLU A 110 2.19 -37.29 10.16
C GLU A 110 1.83 -38.63 9.50
N LYS A 111 0.82 -38.64 8.62
CA LYS A 111 0.27 -39.86 7.99
C LYS A 111 -0.41 -40.87 8.94
N GLY A 112 -0.82 -40.45 10.13
CA GLY A 112 -1.53 -41.31 11.09
C GLY A 112 -0.63 -42.07 12.08
N ASP A 113 0.66 -41.74 12.15
CA ASP A 113 1.61 -42.33 13.11
C ASP A 113 1.36 -41.82 14.54
N THR A 114 0.42 -42.44 15.25
CA THR A 114 0.14 -42.16 16.66
C THR A 114 1.14 -42.87 17.59
N ILE A 115 1.48 -42.26 18.73
CA ILE A 115 2.32 -42.88 19.75
C ILE A 115 1.60 -42.89 21.08
N ALA A 116 1.41 -44.09 21.65
CA ALA A 116 0.67 -44.30 22.89
C ALA A 116 1.39 -43.67 24.11
N PRO A 117 0.63 -43.23 25.13
CA PRO A 117 1.17 -42.75 26.39
C PRO A 117 1.58 -43.91 27.33
N PRO A 118 2.25 -43.61 28.45
CA PRO A 118 2.47 -44.58 29.52
C PRO A 118 1.13 -45.15 30.03
N PRO A 119 0.96 -46.50 30.08
CA PRO A 119 -0.29 -47.13 30.51
C PRO A 119 -0.76 -46.68 31.91
N GLU A 120 0.17 -46.47 32.83
CA GLU A 120 -0.10 -46.08 34.21
C GLU A 120 -0.74 -44.69 34.31
N LEU A 121 -0.28 -43.75 33.49
CA LEU A 121 -0.85 -42.40 33.42
C LEU A 121 -2.13 -42.37 32.59
N ALA A 122 -2.24 -43.26 31.61
CA ALA A 122 -3.45 -43.42 30.81
C ALA A 122 -4.68 -43.82 31.63
N ASN A 123 -4.51 -44.83 32.49
CA ASN A 123 -5.56 -45.30 33.38
C ASN A 123 -6.03 -44.22 34.37
N ARG A 124 -5.20 -43.20 34.62
CA ARG A 124 -5.47 -42.10 35.54
C ARG A 124 -5.98 -40.83 34.86
N LYS A 125 -6.16 -40.85 33.54
CA LYS A 125 -6.52 -39.68 32.72
C LYS A 125 -5.52 -38.52 32.87
N GLN A 126 -4.25 -38.84 33.09
CA GLN A 126 -3.14 -37.90 33.22
C GLN A 126 -2.37 -37.77 31.89
N ILE A 127 -3.11 -37.66 30.77
CA ILE A 127 -2.55 -37.57 29.41
C ILE A 127 -3.02 -36.29 28.74
N ALA A 128 -2.14 -35.68 27.96
CA ALA A 128 -2.44 -34.62 27.02
C ALA A 128 -1.80 -34.91 25.65
N SER A 129 -2.23 -34.21 24.61
CA SER A 129 -1.64 -34.31 23.27
C SER A 129 -0.36 -33.48 23.15
N VAL A 130 0.65 -33.98 22.44
CA VAL A 130 1.85 -33.21 22.06
C VAL A 130 1.78 -32.64 20.64
N ASP A 131 0.66 -32.86 19.94
CA ASP A 131 0.51 -32.49 18.54
C ASP A 131 0.56 -30.96 18.36
N VAL A 132 1.06 -30.55 17.19
CA VAL A 132 1.26 -29.15 16.82
C VAL A 132 0.74 -28.88 15.42
N ALA A 133 0.23 -27.68 15.18
CA ALA A 133 -0.28 -27.25 13.89
C ALA A 133 0.77 -26.39 13.17
N VAL A 134 1.45 -26.99 12.19
CA VAL A 134 2.46 -26.30 11.37
C VAL A 134 1.81 -25.81 10.08
N ASP A 135 2.06 -24.56 9.71
CA ASP A 135 1.56 -23.99 8.46
C ASP A 135 2.34 -24.53 7.25
N SER A 136 1.79 -24.33 6.05
CA SER A 136 2.39 -24.86 4.80
C SER A 136 3.77 -24.28 4.47
N ASP A 137 4.15 -23.16 5.09
CA ASP A 137 5.48 -22.56 4.98
C ASP A 137 6.46 -23.07 6.06
N GLY A 138 6.03 -24.02 6.91
CA GLY A 138 6.83 -24.62 7.97
C GLY A 138 6.85 -23.84 9.28
N VAL A 139 6.16 -22.70 9.37
CA VAL A 139 6.10 -21.88 10.58
C VAL A 139 4.91 -22.27 11.44
N LEU A 140 5.14 -22.39 12.73
CA LEU A 140 4.12 -22.71 13.73
C LEU A 140 3.51 -21.41 14.25
N ARG A 141 2.33 -21.05 13.74
CA ARG A 141 1.54 -19.89 14.20
C ARG A 141 0.31 -20.28 15.01
N ARG A 142 -0.12 -21.54 14.85
CA ARG A 142 -1.33 -22.12 15.44
C ARG A 142 -0.98 -23.15 16.50
N GLY A 143 -1.88 -23.31 17.47
CA GLY A 143 -1.81 -24.33 18.49
C GLY A 143 -3.14 -25.05 18.62
N PHE A 144 -3.11 -26.29 19.09
CA PHE A 144 -4.33 -27.01 19.48
C PHE A 144 -4.71 -26.62 20.91
N PHE A 145 -5.95 -26.21 21.14
CA PHE A 145 -6.53 -26.15 22.47
C PHE A 145 -7.08 -27.54 22.87
N ALA A 146 -7.76 -28.18 21.92
CA ALA A 146 -8.28 -29.53 22.04
C ALA A 146 -8.13 -30.28 20.71
N ILE A 147 -7.95 -31.60 20.78
CA ILE A 147 -7.76 -32.50 19.66
C ILE A 147 -8.59 -33.77 19.86
N THR A 148 -9.21 -34.27 18.80
CA THR A 148 -10.05 -35.47 18.86
C THR A 148 -9.26 -36.67 18.33
N ARG A 149 -9.08 -37.69 19.17
CA ARG A 149 -8.41 -38.92 18.73
C ARG A 149 -9.29 -39.64 17.71
N THR A 150 -8.76 -39.82 16.50
CA THR A 150 -9.50 -40.42 15.37
C THR A 150 -10.03 -41.82 15.66
N LYS A 151 -9.33 -42.60 16.50
CA LYS A 151 -9.66 -44.00 16.77
C LYS A 151 -10.95 -44.21 17.59
N ASP A 152 -11.19 -43.34 18.58
CA ASP A 152 -12.25 -43.53 19.59
C ASP A 152 -13.09 -42.25 19.84
N GLY A 153 -12.76 -41.13 19.21
CA GLY A 153 -13.48 -39.88 19.35
C GLY A 153 -13.24 -39.16 20.69
N VAL A 154 -12.26 -39.59 21.49
CA VAL A 154 -11.96 -38.96 22.77
C VAL A 154 -11.22 -37.65 22.54
N ILE A 155 -11.68 -36.60 23.21
CA ILE A 155 -11.08 -35.26 23.14
C ILE A 155 -9.98 -35.14 24.19
N PHE A 156 -8.80 -34.70 23.75
CA PHE A 156 -7.65 -34.37 24.59
C PHE A 156 -7.32 -32.90 24.45
N HIS A 157 -6.90 -32.26 25.54
CA HIS A 157 -6.23 -30.97 25.44
C HIS A 157 -4.78 -31.16 24.98
N SER A 158 -4.21 -30.16 24.32
CA SER A 158 -2.75 -30.13 24.13
C SER A 158 -2.05 -30.00 25.49
N LEU A 159 -0.79 -30.44 25.58
CA LEU A 159 -0.03 -30.44 26.82
C LEU A 159 0.00 -29.04 27.45
N GLY A 160 0.32 -28.01 26.66
CA GLY A 160 0.32 -26.64 27.15
C GLY A 160 -1.04 -26.19 27.67
N SER A 161 -2.12 -26.50 26.95
CA SER A 161 -3.49 -26.16 27.37
C SER A 161 -3.90 -26.89 28.64
N GLN A 162 -3.65 -28.20 28.72
CA GLN A 162 -3.96 -29.01 29.89
C GLN A 162 -3.20 -28.55 31.14
N LEU A 163 -1.91 -28.22 31.00
CA LEU A 163 -1.11 -27.73 32.12
C LEU A 163 -1.59 -26.37 32.61
N ALA A 164 -1.96 -25.47 31.71
CA ALA A 164 -2.55 -24.19 32.08
C ALA A 164 -3.92 -24.35 32.74
N ILE A 165 -4.79 -25.22 32.22
CA ILE A 165 -6.08 -25.55 32.84
C ILE A 165 -5.86 -26.09 34.26
N SER A 166 -5.05 -27.13 34.44
CA SER A 166 -4.77 -27.71 35.77
C SER A 166 -4.12 -26.71 36.74
N TYR A 167 -3.32 -25.77 36.23
CA TYR A 167 -2.79 -24.68 37.04
C TYR A 167 -3.90 -23.73 37.52
N LEU A 168 -4.81 -23.32 36.63
CA LEU A 168 -5.92 -22.42 36.89
C LEU A 168 -7.00 -23.04 37.79
N GLU A 169 -7.30 -24.32 37.63
CA GLU A 169 -8.22 -25.09 38.48
C GLU A 169 -7.74 -25.05 39.95
N ALA A 170 -6.43 -25.10 40.17
CA ALA A 170 -5.85 -24.98 41.51
C ALA A 170 -5.99 -23.59 42.14
N TYR A 171 -6.49 -22.61 41.40
CA TYR A 171 -6.92 -21.28 41.87
C TYR A 171 -8.45 -21.10 41.79
N GLY A 172 -9.21 -22.17 41.52
CA GLY A 172 -10.67 -22.15 41.43
C GLY A 172 -11.23 -21.62 40.11
N ILE A 173 -10.39 -21.50 39.06
CA ILE A 173 -10.80 -21.06 37.73
C ILE A 173 -10.94 -22.30 36.84
N ASN A 174 -12.17 -22.76 36.65
CA ASN A 174 -12.47 -23.92 35.81
C ASN A 174 -12.92 -23.48 34.41
N PRO A 175 -12.55 -24.21 33.34
CA PRO A 175 -13.09 -23.98 32.01
C PRO A 175 -14.58 -24.34 31.95
N THR A 176 -15.37 -23.49 31.31
CA THR A 176 -16.78 -23.75 30.97
C THR A 176 -17.01 -23.51 29.48
N LEU A 177 -18.10 -24.03 28.93
CA LEU A 177 -18.50 -23.65 27.57
C LEU A 177 -18.96 -22.18 27.55
N THR A 178 -18.75 -21.50 26.42
CA THR A 178 -19.32 -20.18 26.18
C THR A 178 -20.85 -20.27 26.04
N PRO A 179 -21.61 -19.16 26.19
CA PRO A 179 -23.07 -19.18 26.09
C PRO A 179 -23.64 -19.67 24.75
N ASP A 180 -22.86 -19.56 23.68
CA ASP A 180 -23.18 -20.08 22.35
C ASP A 180 -22.71 -21.53 22.13
N GLU A 181 -22.08 -22.14 23.14
CA GLU A 181 -21.56 -23.52 23.15
C GLU A 181 -20.49 -23.84 22.09
N VAL A 182 -19.96 -22.82 21.40
CA VAL A 182 -18.93 -22.97 20.36
C VAL A 182 -17.52 -22.89 20.94
N GLY A 183 -17.32 -22.01 21.92
CA GLY A 183 -16.03 -21.69 22.52
C GLY A 183 -15.84 -22.25 23.93
N THR A 184 -14.66 -22.02 24.49
CA THR A 184 -14.36 -22.30 25.89
C THR A 184 -14.10 -20.98 26.62
N GLN A 185 -14.84 -20.76 27.70
CA GLN A 185 -14.66 -19.65 28.63
C GLN A 185 -13.79 -20.08 29.81
N ILE A 186 -12.74 -19.32 30.08
CA ILE A 186 -11.81 -19.54 31.20
C ILE A 186 -11.67 -18.23 31.96
N GLY A 187 -12.32 -18.14 33.12
CA GLY A 187 -12.45 -16.88 33.86
C GLY A 187 -13.17 -15.82 33.02
N LYS A 188 -12.45 -14.76 32.64
CA LYS A 188 -12.99 -13.65 31.81
C LYS A 188 -12.66 -13.77 30.32
N VAL A 189 -11.86 -14.77 29.94
CA VAL A 189 -11.38 -14.93 28.57
C VAL A 189 -12.27 -15.96 27.85
N SER A 190 -12.73 -15.61 26.65
CA SER A 190 -13.40 -16.55 25.74
C SER A 190 -12.46 -16.90 24.61
N LEU A 191 -12.23 -18.20 24.44
CA LEU A 191 -11.48 -18.78 23.33
C LEU A 191 -12.48 -19.36 22.33
N TYR A 192 -12.27 -19.09 21.05
CA TYR A 192 -13.05 -19.65 19.96
C TYR A 192 -12.13 -20.41 19.01
N PRO A 193 -12.62 -21.50 18.39
CA PRO A 193 -11.86 -22.20 17.38
C PRO A 193 -11.65 -21.30 16.16
N LEU A 194 -10.47 -21.41 15.54
CA LEU A 194 -10.12 -20.74 14.30
C LEU A 194 -11.06 -21.20 13.17
N LEU A 195 -11.51 -20.29 12.32
CA LEU A 195 -12.29 -20.60 11.13
C LEU A 195 -11.40 -20.70 9.87
N PRO A 196 -11.86 -21.36 8.79
CA PRO A 196 -11.04 -21.59 7.60
C PRO A 196 -10.45 -20.34 6.93
N ASN A 197 -11.09 -19.18 7.10
CA ASN A 197 -10.71 -17.92 6.45
C ASN A 197 -10.29 -16.82 7.44
N ASP A 198 -10.08 -17.18 8.71
CA ASP A 198 -9.73 -16.21 9.75
C ASP A 198 -8.38 -15.53 9.46
N GLY A 199 -8.36 -14.20 9.48
CA GLY A 199 -7.14 -13.40 9.32
C GLY A 199 -6.47 -13.62 7.97
N GLY A 200 -5.21 -14.02 7.95
CA GLY A 200 -4.46 -14.26 6.71
C GLY A 200 -4.79 -15.58 6.00
N TYR A 201 -5.52 -16.50 6.64
CA TYR A 201 -5.76 -17.84 6.13
C TYR A 201 -6.89 -17.88 5.09
N GLN A 202 -6.83 -18.82 4.16
CA GLN A 202 -7.86 -19.06 3.14
C GLN A 202 -8.02 -20.56 2.92
N ASN A 203 -9.24 -21.07 3.08
CA ASN A 203 -9.55 -22.51 2.98
C ASN A 203 -8.64 -23.38 3.85
N LEU A 204 -8.33 -22.91 5.06
CA LEU A 204 -7.53 -23.67 6.01
C LEU A 204 -8.30 -24.95 6.40
N ASP A 205 -7.59 -26.07 6.37
CA ASP A 205 -8.10 -27.33 6.91
C ASP A 205 -8.02 -27.27 8.44
N VAL A 206 -9.05 -26.67 9.05
CA VAL A 206 -9.14 -26.55 10.50
C VAL A 206 -9.69 -27.86 11.06
N TRP A 207 -8.78 -28.68 11.58
CA TRP A 207 -9.15 -29.83 12.41
C TRP A 207 -9.22 -29.43 13.87
N ASP A 208 -10.25 -29.90 14.57
CA ASP A 208 -10.45 -29.71 16.00
C ASP A 208 -10.35 -28.24 16.46
N PHE A 209 -10.09 -28.00 17.75
CA PHE A 209 -10.06 -26.67 18.32
C PHE A 209 -8.64 -26.10 18.20
N GLN A 210 -8.37 -25.39 17.10
CA GLN A 210 -7.13 -24.63 16.90
C GLN A 210 -7.30 -23.15 17.26
N PHE A 211 -6.21 -22.51 17.68
CA PHE A 211 -6.15 -21.07 17.97
C PHE A 211 -4.81 -20.45 17.52
N LEU A 212 -4.79 -19.13 17.34
CA LEU A 212 -3.56 -18.38 17.04
C LEU A 212 -2.77 -18.14 18.32
N VAL A 213 -1.51 -18.59 18.32
CA VAL A 213 -0.68 -18.56 19.51
C VAL A 213 0.06 -17.23 19.57
N ASN A 214 -0.09 -16.50 20.68
CA ASN A 214 0.71 -15.31 20.94
C ASN A 214 2.07 -15.71 21.53
N PHE A 215 3.00 -16.18 20.69
CA PHE A 215 4.35 -16.58 21.10
C PHE A 215 5.10 -15.51 21.88
N ARG A 216 5.96 -15.92 22.82
CA ARG A 216 6.99 -15.07 23.44
C ARG A 216 8.30 -15.17 22.66
N SER A 217 9.14 -14.15 22.79
CA SER A 217 10.44 -14.11 22.11
C SER A 217 11.39 -15.22 22.61
N PRO A 218 11.97 -16.05 21.73
CA PRO A 218 12.83 -17.18 22.10
C PRO A 218 14.10 -16.82 22.90
N THR A 219 14.49 -15.55 22.97
CA THR A 219 15.69 -15.10 23.72
C THR A 219 15.47 -15.02 25.23
N GLN A 220 14.23 -14.78 25.68
CA GLN A 220 13.95 -14.50 27.09
C GLN A 220 12.51 -14.87 27.49
N SER A 221 12.04 -16.05 27.10
CA SER A 221 10.65 -16.47 27.40
C SER A 221 10.48 -17.12 28.78
N PHE A 222 11.34 -18.08 29.12
CA PHE A 222 11.15 -18.98 30.25
C PHE A 222 12.47 -19.24 30.98
N LYS A 223 12.37 -19.51 32.29
CA LYS A 223 13.51 -20.01 33.05
C LYS A 223 13.81 -21.46 32.66
N LYS A 224 15.06 -21.73 32.27
CA LYS A 224 15.52 -23.06 31.85
C LYS A 224 16.58 -23.58 32.80
N VAL A 225 16.47 -24.85 33.20
CA VAL A 225 17.51 -25.60 33.92
C VAL A 225 17.76 -26.93 33.23
N SER A 226 18.98 -27.44 33.28
CA SER A 226 19.28 -28.71 32.62
C SER A 226 18.82 -29.91 33.44
N PHE A 227 18.60 -31.02 32.75
CA PHE A 227 18.27 -32.30 33.39
C PHE A 227 19.33 -32.70 34.42
N SER A 228 20.62 -32.55 34.09
CA SER A 228 21.73 -32.78 35.02
C SER A 228 21.64 -31.93 36.28
N GLN A 229 21.35 -30.63 36.16
CA GLN A 229 21.30 -29.71 37.30
C GLN A 229 20.22 -30.14 38.32
N VAL A 230 19.08 -30.60 37.83
CA VAL A 230 18.03 -31.15 38.70
C VAL A 230 18.53 -32.42 39.39
N LEU A 231 19.15 -33.34 38.66
CA LEU A 231 19.68 -34.59 39.23
C LEU A 231 20.85 -34.40 40.20
N THR A 232 21.69 -33.36 40.05
CA THR A 232 22.76 -33.05 41.00
C THR A 232 22.27 -32.15 42.15
N GLY A 233 21.13 -31.50 41.99
CA GLY A 233 20.59 -30.56 42.99
C GLY A 233 21.19 -29.15 42.88
N GLU A 234 21.87 -28.84 41.78
CA GLU A 234 22.44 -27.53 41.46
C GLU A 234 21.36 -26.57 40.92
N ILE A 235 20.28 -26.40 41.69
CA ILE A 235 19.16 -25.51 41.37
C ILE A 235 18.86 -24.58 42.54
N GLU A 236 18.28 -23.42 42.22
CA GLU A 236 17.84 -22.47 43.24
C GLU A 236 16.78 -23.05 44.17
N THR A 237 16.84 -22.68 45.45
CA THR A 237 15.83 -23.04 46.44
C THR A 237 14.46 -22.46 46.03
N ASN A 238 13.41 -23.30 46.04
CA ASN A 238 12.05 -22.96 45.58
C ASN A 238 11.88 -22.74 44.08
N LEU A 239 12.84 -23.13 43.24
CA LEU A 239 12.72 -22.98 41.78
C LEU A 239 11.39 -23.49 41.22
N PHE A 240 10.90 -24.63 41.70
CA PHE A 240 9.71 -25.31 41.21
C PHE A 240 8.41 -24.96 41.96
N LYS A 241 8.52 -24.31 43.12
CA LYS A 241 7.39 -24.14 44.03
C LYS A 241 6.25 -23.33 43.40
N ASN A 242 5.03 -23.88 43.40
CA ASN A 242 3.82 -23.25 42.84
C ASN A 242 3.91 -22.89 41.35
N LYS A 243 4.77 -23.57 40.58
CA LYS A 243 4.96 -23.34 39.14
C LYS A 243 4.52 -24.54 38.31
N ILE A 244 4.35 -24.31 37.01
CA ILE A 244 4.34 -25.35 36.00
C ILE A 244 5.79 -25.74 35.71
N VAL A 245 6.12 -27.02 35.83
CA VAL A 245 7.44 -27.53 35.48
C VAL A 245 7.33 -28.43 34.26
N MET A 246 7.95 -28.05 33.15
CA MET A 246 7.92 -28.80 31.91
C MET A 246 9.25 -29.52 31.69
N LEU A 247 9.21 -30.84 31.66
CA LEU A 247 10.35 -31.70 31.38
C LEU A 247 10.31 -32.16 29.92
N GLY A 248 11.36 -31.90 29.15
CA GLY A 248 11.40 -32.27 27.74
C GLY A 248 12.79 -32.19 27.11
N MET A 249 12.87 -32.53 25.82
CA MET A 249 14.13 -32.49 25.06
C MET A 249 14.47 -31.05 24.64
N THR A 250 15.73 -30.67 24.78
CA THR A 250 16.29 -29.40 24.28
C THR A 250 17.66 -29.61 23.62
N ALA A 251 17.85 -30.80 23.03
CA ALA A 251 19.09 -31.23 22.40
C ALA A 251 18.94 -31.15 20.88
N VAL A 252 19.94 -30.57 20.22
CA VAL A 252 19.94 -30.28 18.77
C VAL A 252 19.93 -31.56 17.92
N SER A 253 20.43 -32.68 18.45
CA SER A 253 20.38 -34.00 17.77
C SER A 253 18.98 -34.61 17.73
N ILE A 254 18.05 -34.12 18.55
CA ILE A 254 16.65 -34.56 18.55
C ILE A 254 15.86 -33.65 17.62
N LYS A 255 15.24 -34.25 16.60
CA LYS A 255 14.38 -33.53 15.64
C LYS A 255 13.02 -33.17 16.26
N ASP A 256 13.05 -32.25 17.22
CA ASP A 256 11.90 -31.69 17.92
C ASP A 256 12.01 -30.14 17.97
N GLU A 257 12.39 -29.55 16.84
CA GLU A 257 12.59 -28.10 16.68
C GLU A 257 11.58 -27.52 15.69
N PHE A 258 11.05 -26.34 16.00
CA PHE A 258 9.99 -25.69 15.23
C PHE A 258 10.33 -24.24 14.89
N TYR A 259 9.95 -23.83 13.68
CA TYR A 259 9.94 -22.42 13.30
C TYR A 259 8.73 -21.74 13.94
N THR A 260 8.92 -20.50 14.36
CA THR A 260 7.89 -19.62 14.95
C THR A 260 7.92 -18.27 14.24
N PRO A 261 6.95 -17.37 14.47
CA PRO A 261 7.00 -16.01 13.93
C PRO A 261 8.30 -15.22 14.22
N PHE A 262 9.04 -15.60 15.27
CA PHE A 262 10.33 -15.01 15.62
C PHE A 262 11.54 -15.65 14.91
N SER A 263 11.34 -16.77 14.22
CA SER A 263 12.45 -17.58 13.71
C SER A 263 13.14 -16.95 12.52
N HIS A 264 12.41 -16.26 11.64
CA HIS A 264 13.02 -15.55 10.52
C HIS A 264 13.61 -14.22 10.99
N SER A 265 14.84 -13.91 10.57
CA SER A 265 15.49 -12.62 10.81
C SER A 265 16.30 -12.25 9.59
N LEU A 266 16.25 -10.98 9.17
CA LEU A 266 16.99 -10.50 7.99
C LEU A 266 18.52 -10.65 8.14
N ASN A 267 19.03 -10.59 9.38
CA ASN A 267 20.47 -10.47 9.66
C ASN A 267 21.04 -11.64 10.47
N ASN A 268 20.22 -12.60 10.90
CA ASN A 268 20.64 -13.70 11.76
C ASN A 268 20.13 -15.03 11.23
N PRO A 269 20.84 -16.15 11.49
CA PRO A 269 20.33 -17.47 11.16
C PRO A 269 19.00 -17.73 11.88
N PRO A 270 18.13 -18.59 11.32
CA PRO A 270 16.84 -18.84 11.92
C PRO A 270 16.97 -19.38 13.35
N LYS A 271 16.21 -18.80 14.27
CA LYS A 271 16.18 -19.26 15.66
C LYS A 271 14.98 -20.16 15.88
N LEU A 272 15.23 -21.46 16.07
CA LEU A 272 14.22 -22.46 16.35
C LEU A 272 13.96 -22.57 17.86
N ILE A 273 12.79 -23.10 18.22
CA ILE A 273 12.46 -23.50 19.59
C ILE A 273 12.12 -24.97 19.64
N HIS A 274 12.37 -25.62 20.78
CA HIS A 274 12.08 -27.05 20.94
C HIS A 274 10.60 -27.30 21.24
N GLY A 275 10.11 -28.52 21.01
CA GLY A 275 8.71 -28.90 21.27
C GLY A 275 8.25 -28.61 22.70
N VAL A 276 9.13 -28.78 23.69
CA VAL A 276 8.83 -28.42 25.09
C VAL A 276 8.62 -26.91 25.27
N GLU A 277 9.32 -26.08 24.50
CA GLU A 277 9.16 -24.63 24.51
C GLU A 277 7.89 -24.19 23.77
N VAL A 278 7.47 -24.93 22.74
CA VAL A 278 6.17 -24.71 22.07
C VAL A 278 5.04 -24.91 23.06
N GLN A 279 5.03 -26.04 23.77
CA GLN A 279 4.01 -26.32 24.80
C GLN A 279 4.07 -25.32 25.96
N ALA A 280 5.27 -24.84 26.33
CA ALA A 280 5.44 -23.74 27.29
C ALA A 280 4.79 -22.44 26.81
N ASN A 281 4.93 -22.09 25.52
CA ASN A 281 4.27 -20.93 24.93
C ASN A 281 2.74 -21.08 24.97
N PHE A 282 2.19 -22.26 24.68
CA PHE A 282 0.74 -22.48 24.74
C PHE A 282 0.19 -22.29 26.16
N ALA A 283 0.87 -22.87 27.16
CA ALA A 283 0.52 -22.66 28.55
C ALA A 283 0.64 -21.19 28.97
N SER A 284 1.73 -20.53 28.57
CA SER A 284 1.99 -19.13 28.90
C SER A 284 0.97 -18.18 28.26
N ASP A 285 0.53 -18.47 27.04
CA ASP A 285 -0.47 -17.67 26.34
C ASP A 285 -1.81 -17.70 27.11
N LEU A 286 -2.26 -18.91 27.46
CA LEU A 286 -3.50 -19.08 28.21
C LEU A 286 -3.44 -18.48 29.62
N LEU A 287 -2.36 -18.75 30.37
CA LEU A 287 -2.17 -18.19 31.70
C LEU A 287 -2.05 -16.67 31.67
N GLY A 288 -1.29 -16.13 30.72
CA GLY A 288 -1.14 -14.69 30.54
C GLY A 288 -2.47 -14.02 30.23
N ALA A 289 -3.28 -14.63 29.36
CA ALA A 289 -4.61 -14.10 29.03
C ALA A 289 -5.53 -14.05 30.24
N VAL A 290 -5.57 -15.14 31.03
CA VAL A 290 -6.51 -15.27 32.16
C VAL A 290 -6.07 -14.51 33.41
N LEU A 291 -4.77 -14.56 33.75
CA LEU A 291 -4.24 -14.01 35.00
C LEU A 291 -3.64 -12.60 34.83
N ASP A 292 -2.95 -12.35 33.72
CA ASP A 292 -2.17 -11.13 33.51
C ASP A 292 -2.85 -10.14 32.53
N SER A 293 -4.05 -10.46 32.04
CA SER A 293 -4.75 -9.71 30.98
C SER A 293 -3.91 -9.52 29.71
N ARG A 294 -3.01 -10.46 29.42
CA ARG A 294 -2.20 -10.47 28.21
C ARG A 294 -3.12 -10.65 26.99
N PRO A 295 -2.99 -9.82 25.93
CA PRO A 295 -3.82 -9.98 24.74
C PRO A 295 -3.62 -11.33 24.07
N THR A 296 -4.72 -11.99 23.68
CA THR A 296 -4.69 -13.12 22.74
C THR A 296 -4.76 -12.60 21.31
N ILE A 297 -4.21 -13.34 20.35
CA ILE A 297 -4.35 -12.96 18.95
C ILE A 297 -5.78 -13.25 18.49
N LYS A 298 -6.42 -12.24 17.93
CA LYS A 298 -7.79 -12.21 17.44
C LYS A 298 -7.81 -11.68 16.02
N VAL A 299 -8.77 -12.17 15.26
CA VAL A 299 -9.09 -11.67 13.93
C VAL A 299 -10.43 -10.96 13.98
N ILE A 300 -10.70 -10.14 12.97
CA ILE A 300 -12.04 -9.55 12.77
C ILE A 300 -12.84 -10.45 11.83
N PRO A 301 -14.18 -10.46 11.90
CA PRO A 301 -15.00 -11.29 11.02
C PRO A 301 -14.78 -10.97 9.54
N ASP A 302 -14.87 -11.97 8.66
CA ASP A 302 -14.62 -11.86 7.21
C ASP A 302 -15.30 -10.64 6.57
N ALA A 303 -16.59 -10.42 6.87
CA ALA A 303 -17.34 -9.28 6.33
C ALA A 303 -16.73 -7.93 6.73
N VAL A 304 -16.23 -7.81 7.96
CA VAL A 304 -15.57 -6.61 8.47
C VAL A 304 -14.20 -6.42 7.82
N GLU A 305 -13.47 -7.49 7.51
CA GLU A 305 -12.22 -7.40 6.76
C GLU A 305 -12.41 -6.84 5.35
N TYR A 306 -13.41 -7.33 4.60
CA TYR A 306 -13.70 -6.81 3.27
C TYR A 306 -14.11 -5.34 3.30
N VAL A 307 -14.91 -4.94 4.31
CA VAL A 307 -15.27 -3.53 4.54
C VAL A 307 -14.03 -2.71 4.87
N PHE A 308 -13.12 -3.22 5.71
CA PHE A 308 -11.87 -2.54 6.06
C PHE A 308 -10.99 -2.29 4.83
N ILE A 309 -10.79 -3.31 3.99
CA ILE A 309 -10.01 -3.21 2.73
C ILE A 309 -10.67 -2.23 1.76
N PHE A 310 -12.01 -2.22 1.70
CA PHE A 310 -12.78 -1.29 0.88
C PHE A 310 -12.62 0.17 1.35
N ILE A 311 -12.69 0.42 2.65
CA ILE A 311 -12.53 1.78 3.23
C ILE A 311 -11.16 2.36 2.86
N TRP A 312 -10.08 1.58 2.96
CA TRP A 312 -8.73 2.05 2.60
C TRP A 312 -8.59 2.37 1.11
N GLY A 313 -9.14 1.53 0.24
CA GLY A 313 -9.17 1.82 -1.19
C GLY A 313 -10.04 3.05 -1.51
N LEU A 314 -11.21 3.18 -0.88
CA LEU A 314 -12.13 4.30 -1.12
C LEU A 314 -11.52 5.62 -0.63
N GLY A 315 -10.89 5.61 0.55
CA GLY A 315 -10.15 6.75 1.08
C GLY A 315 -9.04 7.20 0.13
N THR A 316 -8.32 6.25 -0.47
CA THR A 316 -7.31 6.54 -1.50
C THR A 316 -7.94 7.15 -2.76
N ALA A 317 -9.05 6.59 -3.27
CA ALA A 317 -9.75 7.13 -4.43
C ALA A 317 -10.18 8.59 -4.20
N VAL A 318 -10.80 8.88 -3.05
CA VAL A 318 -11.23 10.24 -2.68
C VAL A 318 -10.04 11.19 -2.57
N ALA A 319 -8.93 10.75 -1.96
CA ALA A 319 -7.73 11.57 -1.81
C ALA A 319 -7.09 11.92 -3.17
N VAL A 320 -6.94 10.93 -4.06
CA VAL A 320 -6.41 11.13 -5.43
C VAL A 320 -7.36 12.01 -6.26
N TRP A 321 -8.68 11.82 -6.15
CA TRP A 321 -9.65 12.62 -6.88
C TRP A 321 -9.60 14.11 -6.50
N LYS A 322 -9.35 14.44 -5.24
CA LYS A 322 -9.24 15.84 -4.79
C LYS A 322 -8.07 16.59 -5.43
N VAL A 323 -7.00 15.91 -5.83
CA VAL A 323 -5.81 16.54 -6.43
C VAL A 323 -5.86 16.59 -7.96
N ARG A 324 -6.95 16.15 -8.60
CA ARG A 324 -7.09 16.07 -10.07
C ARG A 324 -6.87 17.41 -10.79
N GLY A 325 -7.16 18.53 -10.15
CA GLY A 325 -7.06 19.88 -10.74
C GLY A 325 -5.63 20.37 -11.03
N ILE A 326 -4.61 19.65 -10.55
CA ILE A 326 -3.20 20.05 -10.73
C ILE A 326 -2.76 19.81 -12.17
N LYS A 327 -2.44 20.88 -12.91
CA LYS A 327 -2.11 20.80 -14.35
C LYS A 327 -0.74 20.18 -14.65
N ASN A 328 0.23 20.33 -13.75
CA ASN A 328 1.57 19.78 -13.96
C ASN A 328 1.62 18.29 -13.54
N TYR A 329 1.89 17.41 -14.50
CA TYR A 329 1.93 15.96 -14.30
C TYR A 329 2.98 15.49 -13.30
N LEU A 330 4.16 16.12 -13.27
CA LEU A 330 5.22 15.76 -12.33
C LEU A 330 4.79 16.09 -10.89
N ILE A 331 4.19 17.26 -10.70
CA ILE A 331 3.69 17.69 -9.38
C ILE A 331 2.53 16.80 -8.93
N LEU A 332 1.60 16.47 -9.83
CA LEU A 332 0.50 15.55 -9.54
C LEU A 332 1.03 14.18 -9.10
N PHE A 333 1.99 13.62 -9.83
CA PHE A 333 2.60 12.32 -9.49
C PHE A 333 3.27 12.37 -8.12
N SER A 334 4.09 13.39 -7.85
CA SER A 334 4.75 13.54 -6.54
C SER A 334 3.75 13.66 -5.38
N ILE A 335 2.65 14.40 -5.57
CA ILE A 335 1.62 14.55 -4.54
C ILE A 335 0.86 13.25 -4.32
N VAL A 336 0.44 12.56 -5.39
CA VAL A 336 -0.25 11.26 -5.27
C VAL A 336 0.66 10.24 -4.59
N PHE A 337 1.93 10.18 -4.97
CA PHE A 337 2.91 9.30 -4.34
C PHE A 337 3.08 9.61 -2.85
N GLY A 338 3.20 10.89 -2.49
CA GLY A 338 3.26 11.32 -1.08
C GLY A 338 2.01 10.94 -0.29
N ILE A 339 0.82 11.13 -0.84
CA ILE A 339 -0.46 10.73 -0.23
C ILE A 339 -0.49 9.22 0.02
N VAL A 340 -0.14 8.42 -1.00
CA VAL A 340 -0.16 6.95 -0.88
C VAL A 340 0.83 6.49 0.18
N ILE A 341 2.05 7.05 0.23
CA ILE A 341 3.03 6.74 1.29
C ILE A 341 2.46 7.05 2.67
N ILE A 342 1.90 8.25 2.87
CA ILE A 342 1.33 8.65 4.17
C ILE A 342 0.23 7.68 4.59
N LEU A 343 -0.67 7.31 3.67
CA LEU A 343 -1.74 6.38 3.97
C LEU A 343 -1.20 4.97 4.28
N VAL A 344 -0.21 4.47 3.54
CA VAL A 344 0.40 3.16 3.79
C VAL A 344 1.12 3.14 5.14
N LEU A 345 1.84 4.21 5.48
CA LEU A 345 2.46 4.35 6.80
C LEU A 345 1.41 4.42 7.91
N THR A 346 0.31 5.14 7.70
CA THR A 346 -0.79 5.22 8.66
C THR A 346 -1.40 3.83 8.91
N LEU A 347 -1.66 3.07 7.84
CA LEU A 347 -2.14 1.70 7.93
C LEU A 347 -1.10 0.80 8.62
N TYR A 348 0.18 0.92 8.28
CA TYR A 348 1.25 0.14 8.88
C TYR A 348 1.34 0.35 10.39
N TYR A 349 1.43 1.60 10.85
CA TYR A 349 1.49 1.91 12.28
C TYR A 349 0.17 1.56 12.99
N GLY A 350 -0.97 1.80 12.35
CA GLY A 350 -2.29 1.43 12.89
C GLY A 350 -2.44 -0.08 13.08
N SER A 351 -2.07 -0.87 12.07
CA SER A 351 -2.07 -2.34 12.15
C SER A 351 -1.07 -2.87 13.17
N PHE A 352 0.13 -2.29 13.26
CA PHE A 352 1.11 -2.68 14.27
C PHE A 352 0.61 -2.39 15.70
N LEU A 353 0.03 -1.22 15.96
CA LEU A 353 -0.55 -0.89 17.26
C LEU A 353 -1.75 -1.79 17.60
N ALA A 354 -2.61 -2.08 16.63
CA ALA A 354 -3.70 -3.03 16.81
C ALA A 354 -3.16 -4.45 17.13
N PHE A 355 -2.10 -4.86 16.46
CA PHE A 355 -1.44 -6.14 16.70
C PHE A 355 -0.82 -6.24 18.10
N LEU A 356 -0.23 -5.17 18.64
CA LEU A 356 0.22 -5.13 20.04
C LEU A 356 -0.93 -5.33 21.05
N GLN A 357 -2.17 -4.99 20.65
CA GLN A 357 -3.39 -5.24 21.42
C GLN A 357 -4.05 -6.59 21.07
N GLY A 358 -3.38 -7.43 20.30
CA GLY A 358 -3.85 -8.75 19.91
C GLY A 358 -4.69 -8.79 18.64
N TRP A 359 -4.84 -7.70 17.88
CA TRP A 359 -5.65 -7.70 16.65
C TRP A 359 -4.80 -7.89 15.39
N TRP A 360 -5.04 -8.97 14.66
CA TRP A 360 -4.48 -9.18 13.33
C TRP A 360 -5.43 -8.61 12.27
N LEU A 361 -4.98 -7.53 11.61
CA LEU A 361 -5.74 -6.83 10.57
C LEU A 361 -5.21 -7.17 9.16
N PRO A 362 -6.06 -7.16 8.11
CA PRO A 362 -5.69 -7.52 6.74
C PRO A 362 -4.84 -6.42 6.07
N PHE A 363 -3.54 -6.42 6.37
CA PHE A 363 -2.61 -5.37 5.97
C PHE A 363 -2.31 -5.38 4.47
N VAL A 364 -1.94 -6.53 3.91
CA VAL A 364 -1.48 -6.68 2.52
C VAL A 364 -2.59 -6.41 1.50
N PRO A 365 -3.81 -7.00 1.61
CA PRO A 365 -4.92 -6.65 0.73
C PRO A 365 -5.26 -5.17 0.79
N SER A 366 -5.17 -4.54 1.97
CA SER A 366 -5.44 -3.11 2.13
C SER A 366 -4.39 -2.27 1.39
N VAL A 367 -3.10 -2.56 1.53
CA VAL A 367 -2.03 -1.89 0.77
C VAL A 367 -2.23 -2.08 -0.74
N LEU A 368 -2.50 -3.30 -1.21
CA LEU A 368 -2.75 -3.57 -2.63
C LEU A 368 -4.01 -2.84 -3.15
N SER A 369 -5.06 -2.76 -2.34
CA SER A 369 -6.26 -2.00 -2.64
C SER A 369 -5.95 -0.52 -2.85
N MET A 370 -5.11 0.07 -1.98
CA MET A 370 -4.70 1.46 -2.07
C MET A 370 -3.81 1.72 -3.29
N VAL A 371 -2.74 0.94 -3.46
CA VAL A 371 -1.82 1.08 -4.60
C VAL A 371 -2.58 0.88 -5.92
N GLY A 372 -3.36 -0.21 -6.04
CA GLY A 372 -4.16 -0.47 -7.24
C GLY A 372 -5.16 0.64 -7.54
N THR A 373 -5.83 1.19 -6.52
CA THR A 373 -6.79 2.29 -6.70
C THR A 373 -6.08 3.58 -7.13
N SER A 374 -4.94 3.91 -6.53
CA SER A 374 -4.15 5.09 -6.88
C SER A 374 -3.66 5.05 -8.34
N THR A 375 -3.19 3.90 -8.81
CA THR A 375 -2.75 3.69 -10.20
C THR A 375 -3.90 3.85 -11.18
N LEU A 376 -5.05 3.23 -10.91
CA LEU A 376 -6.24 3.33 -11.76
C LEU A 376 -6.74 4.78 -11.87
N PHE A 377 -6.91 5.46 -10.74
CA PHE A 377 -7.40 6.85 -10.74
C PHE A 377 -6.40 7.83 -11.36
N SER A 378 -5.10 7.64 -11.13
CA SER A 378 -4.08 8.45 -11.79
C SER A 378 -4.11 8.23 -13.31
N GLY A 379 -4.23 6.98 -13.76
CA GLY A 379 -4.39 6.65 -15.17
C GLY A 379 -5.63 7.31 -15.80
N LEU A 380 -6.77 7.30 -15.11
CA LEU A 380 -7.99 7.96 -15.57
C LEU A 380 -7.81 9.49 -15.69
N ILE A 381 -7.18 10.13 -14.69
CA ILE A 381 -6.91 11.58 -14.71
C ILE A 381 -5.94 11.93 -15.86
N LEU A 382 -4.91 11.11 -16.10
CA LEU A 382 -3.98 11.30 -17.21
C LEU A 382 -4.68 11.15 -18.56
N TRP A 383 -5.56 10.15 -18.68
CA TRP A 383 -6.33 9.92 -19.90
C TRP A 383 -7.29 11.07 -20.21
N GLU A 384 -8.02 11.57 -19.20
CA GLU A 384 -8.92 12.73 -19.35
C GLU A 384 -8.15 13.98 -19.80
N LYS A 385 -6.99 14.26 -19.19
CA LYS A 385 -6.16 15.41 -19.55
C LYS A 385 -5.53 15.29 -20.94
N ASN A 386 -5.12 14.10 -21.35
CA ASN A 386 -4.62 13.90 -22.71
C ASN A 386 -5.71 14.20 -23.75
N GLN A 387 -6.96 13.78 -23.50
CA GLN A 387 -8.07 14.15 -24.39
C GLN A 387 -8.32 15.66 -24.41
N GLU A 388 -8.22 16.35 -23.28
CA GLU A 388 -8.35 17.81 -23.23
C GLU A 388 -7.24 18.50 -24.01
N LEU A 389 -6.00 18.02 -23.90
CA LEU A 389 -4.86 18.54 -24.66
C LEU A 389 -5.02 18.36 -26.16
N GLU A 390 -5.48 17.19 -26.62
CA GLU A 390 -5.77 16.94 -28.04
C GLU A 390 -6.84 17.92 -28.57
N ARG A 391 -7.93 18.11 -27.83
CA ARG A 391 -9.00 19.06 -28.20
C ARG A 391 -8.50 20.51 -28.27
N LEU A 392 -7.62 20.91 -27.35
CA LEU A 392 -7.03 22.26 -27.35
C LEU A 392 -6.08 22.44 -28.54
N GLN A 393 -5.29 21.43 -28.89
CA GLN A 393 -4.43 21.46 -30.08
C GLN A 393 -5.26 21.57 -31.36
N ASP A 394 -6.32 20.78 -31.50
CA ASP A 394 -7.21 20.84 -32.66
C ASP A 394 -7.85 22.22 -32.81
N ARG A 395 -8.29 22.84 -31.71
CA ARG A 395 -8.82 24.21 -31.71
C ARG A 395 -7.77 25.22 -32.15
N LEU A 396 -6.55 25.14 -31.62
CA LEU A 396 -5.45 26.05 -32.00
C LEU A 396 -5.06 25.89 -33.48
N VAL A 397 -5.04 24.66 -34.00
CA VAL A 397 -4.79 24.40 -35.43
C VAL A 397 -5.90 24.99 -36.29
N PHE A 398 -7.16 24.86 -35.88
CA PHE A 398 -8.29 25.44 -36.58
C PHE A 398 -8.25 26.97 -36.59
N GLU A 399 -7.98 27.61 -35.44
CA GLU A 399 -7.83 29.06 -35.33
C GLU A 399 -6.68 29.59 -36.20
N LYS A 400 -5.52 28.90 -36.21
CA LYS A 400 -4.40 29.27 -37.09
C LYS A 400 -4.78 29.19 -38.57
N LYS A 401 -5.48 28.13 -39.00
CA LYS A 401 -5.93 27.99 -40.39
C LYS A 401 -6.92 29.08 -40.79
N GLN A 402 -7.81 29.49 -39.89
CA GLN A 402 -8.73 30.61 -40.16
C GLN A 402 -7.97 31.93 -40.31
N LEU A 403 -6.98 32.18 -39.45
CA LEU A 403 -6.16 33.39 -39.52
C LEU A 403 -5.32 33.45 -40.81
N GLU A 404 -4.76 32.31 -41.25
CA GLU A 404 -4.07 32.21 -42.53
C GLU A 404 -5.02 32.49 -43.72
N LEU A 405 -6.24 31.97 -43.70
CA LEU A 405 -7.24 32.24 -44.75
C LEU A 405 -7.62 33.72 -44.82
N VAL A 406 -7.82 34.38 -43.67
CA VAL A 406 -8.10 35.81 -43.60
C VAL A 406 -6.93 36.61 -44.20
N LYS A 407 -5.70 36.24 -43.85
CA LYS A 407 -4.50 36.91 -44.37
C LYS A 407 -4.34 36.74 -45.88
N VAL A 408 -4.56 35.52 -46.40
CA VAL A 408 -4.54 35.27 -47.86
C VAL A 408 -5.60 36.09 -48.58
N ALA A 409 -6.80 36.24 -48.00
CA ALA A 409 -7.86 37.07 -48.56
C ALA A 409 -7.50 38.56 -48.54
N GLU A 410 -6.85 39.04 -47.48
CA GLU A 410 -6.38 40.43 -47.35
C GLU A 410 -5.28 40.73 -48.38
N ASP A 411 -4.26 39.88 -48.49
CA ASP A 411 -3.16 40.00 -49.44
C ASP A 411 -3.70 39.99 -50.89
N ALA A 412 -4.61 39.06 -51.21
CA ALA A 412 -5.26 38.99 -52.53
C ALA A 412 -6.07 40.25 -52.84
N GLY A 413 -6.80 40.79 -51.86
CA GLY A 413 -7.56 42.04 -52.01
C GLY A 413 -6.66 43.26 -52.23
N HIS A 414 -5.52 43.35 -51.52
CA HIS A 414 -4.55 44.42 -51.67
C HIS A 414 -3.90 44.43 -53.07
N GLU A 415 -3.44 43.27 -53.53
CA GLU A 415 -2.87 43.08 -54.87
C GLU A 415 -3.87 43.41 -55.99
N LEU A 416 -5.17 43.15 -55.78
CA LEU A 416 -6.24 43.50 -56.74
C LEU A 416 -6.56 44.99 -56.78
N ARG A 417 -6.55 45.68 -55.63
CA ARG A 417 -6.89 47.12 -55.55
C ARG A 417 -5.81 48.02 -56.16
N THR A 418 -4.54 47.62 -56.08
CA THR A 418 -3.39 48.39 -56.57
C THR A 418 -3.50 48.74 -58.08
N PRO A 419 -3.68 47.78 -59.01
CA PRO A 419 -3.83 48.09 -60.44
C PRO A 419 -5.14 48.84 -60.72
N VAL A 420 -6.22 48.55 -59.99
CA VAL A 420 -7.50 49.27 -60.12
C VAL A 420 -7.33 50.77 -59.82
N GLN A 421 -6.60 51.11 -58.74
CA GLN A 421 -6.29 52.50 -58.39
C GLN A 421 -5.38 53.17 -59.42
N SER A 422 -4.38 52.45 -59.93
CA SER A 422 -3.50 52.95 -61.01
C SER A 422 -4.30 53.30 -62.27
N ILE A 423 -5.28 52.48 -62.65
CA ILE A 423 -6.18 52.76 -63.77
C ILE A 423 -7.05 53.98 -63.49
N VAL A 424 -7.58 54.16 -62.27
CA VAL A 424 -8.33 55.39 -61.92
C VAL A 424 -7.47 56.63 -62.12
N TYR A 425 -6.24 56.62 -61.60
CA TYR A 425 -5.32 57.74 -61.74
C TYR A 425 -4.99 58.06 -63.22
N PHE A 426 -4.74 57.03 -64.04
CA PHE A 426 -4.51 57.22 -65.47
C PHE A 426 -5.74 57.77 -66.21
N LEU A 427 -6.94 57.32 -65.83
CA LEU A 427 -8.19 57.85 -66.38
C LEU A 427 -8.37 59.32 -66.05
N ASP A 428 -8.14 59.72 -64.80
CA ASP A 428 -8.25 61.11 -64.36
C ASP A 428 -7.30 62.03 -65.16
N LEU A 429 -6.03 61.62 -65.32
CA LEU A 429 -5.06 62.32 -66.17
C LEU A 429 -5.49 62.38 -67.64
N SER A 430 -6.07 61.30 -68.16
CA SER A 430 -6.52 61.23 -69.56
C SER A 430 -7.72 62.16 -69.80
N PHE A 431 -8.65 62.25 -68.84
CA PHE A 431 -9.75 63.20 -68.90
C PHE A 431 -9.26 64.64 -68.82
N GLU A 432 -8.32 64.94 -67.91
CA GLU A 432 -7.72 66.28 -67.78
C GLU A 432 -7.01 66.70 -69.08
N SER A 433 -6.26 65.78 -69.69
CA SER A 433 -5.59 66.01 -70.98
C SER A 433 -6.59 66.28 -72.11
N LEU A 434 -7.70 65.54 -72.18
CA LEU A 434 -8.76 65.81 -73.17
C LEU A 434 -9.40 67.20 -72.96
N GLU A 435 -9.65 67.56 -71.71
CA GLU A 435 -10.23 68.87 -71.36
C GLU A 435 -9.29 70.02 -71.74
N GLU A 436 -7.98 69.82 -71.57
CA GLU A 436 -6.93 70.78 -71.96
C GLU A 436 -6.82 70.91 -73.48
N ILE A 437 -6.81 69.79 -74.21
CA ILE A 437 -6.84 69.78 -75.69
C ILE A 437 -8.07 70.54 -76.19
N ARG A 438 -9.24 70.30 -75.58
CA ARG A 438 -10.48 70.98 -75.94
C ARG A 438 -10.42 72.49 -75.71
N LYS A 439 -9.92 72.93 -74.56
CA LYS A 439 -9.73 74.36 -74.26
C LYS A 439 -8.77 75.04 -75.25
N GLU A 440 -7.71 74.35 -75.67
CA GLU A 440 -6.77 74.90 -76.64
C GLU A 440 -7.36 74.98 -78.05
N LEU A 441 -8.20 74.00 -78.44
CA LEU A 441 -8.95 74.04 -79.68
C LEU A 441 -9.96 75.20 -79.71
N GLU A 442 -10.67 75.46 -78.61
CA GLU A 442 -11.58 76.60 -78.51
C GLU A 442 -10.86 77.94 -78.72
N LYS A 443 -9.64 78.10 -78.18
CA LYS A 443 -8.82 79.31 -78.38
C LYS A 443 -8.38 79.50 -79.83
N GLN A 444 -8.16 78.43 -80.58
CA GLN A 444 -7.68 78.47 -81.97
C GLN A 444 -8.82 78.40 -83.01
N SER A 445 -10.07 78.33 -82.55
CA SER A 445 -11.28 78.16 -83.37
C SER A 445 -11.44 79.15 -84.53
N THR A 446 -10.84 80.34 -84.46
CA THR A 446 -10.90 81.37 -85.52
C THR A 446 -9.87 81.18 -86.65
N LYS A 447 -8.93 80.22 -86.53
CA LYS A 447 -7.84 79.97 -87.50
C LYS A 447 -7.95 78.64 -88.25
N LEU A 448 -8.78 77.71 -87.79
CA LEU A 448 -8.94 76.37 -88.37
C LEU A 448 -10.23 76.24 -89.20
N SER A 449 -10.27 75.33 -90.17
CA SER A 449 -11.48 75.07 -90.96
C SER A 449 -12.58 74.44 -90.09
N SER A 450 -13.82 74.85 -90.30
CA SER A 450 -14.98 74.37 -89.54
C SER A 450 -15.18 72.85 -89.64
N GLU A 451 -14.85 72.25 -90.78
CA GLU A 451 -14.90 70.79 -90.99
C GLU A 451 -13.87 70.02 -90.14
N PHE A 452 -12.66 70.59 -89.97
CA PHE A 452 -11.60 69.98 -89.15
C PHE A 452 -11.94 70.03 -87.66
N LEU A 453 -12.49 71.15 -87.18
CA LEU A 453 -12.93 71.31 -85.79
C LEU A 453 -14.05 70.32 -85.42
N VAL A 454 -15.04 70.15 -86.29
CA VAL A 454 -16.14 69.19 -86.06
C VAL A 454 -15.64 67.74 -86.02
N ASN A 455 -14.73 67.36 -86.92
CA ASN A 455 -14.16 66.00 -86.94
C ASN A 455 -13.33 65.73 -85.67
N LEU A 456 -12.53 66.70 -85.23
CA LEU A 456 -11.68 66.53 -84.06
C LEU A 456 -12.48 66.55 -82.74
N GLU A 457 -13.51 67.40 -82.62
CA GLU A 457 -14.46 67.38 -81.50
C GLU A 457 -15.19 66.02 -81.43
N THR A 458 -15.55 65.45 -82.59
CA THR A 458 -16.16 64.11 -82.67
C THR A 458 -15.20 63.03 -82.20
N GLN A 459 -13.91 63.10 -82.54
CA GLN A 459 -12.90 62.17 -82.06
C GLN A 459 -12.63 62.31 -80.55
N ILE A 460 -12.63 63.54 -80.03
CA ILE A 460 -12.50 63.82 -78.60
C ILE A 460 -13.68 63.24 -77.83
N GLU A 461 -14.91 63.46 -78.28
CA GLU A 461 -16.11 62.90 -77.63
C GLU A 461 -16.16 61.37 -77.73
N PHE A 462 -15.73 60.79 -78.85
CA PHE A 462 -15.58 59.35 -78.98
C PHE A 462 -14.55 58.81 -77.97
N PHE A 463 -13.37 59.42 -77.86
CA PHE A 463 -12.35 58.98 -76.89
C PHE A 463 -12.83 59.16 -75.45
N ARG A 464 -13.56 60.25 -75.16
CA ARG A 464 -14.20 60.51 -73.87
C ARG A 464 -15.21 59.42 -73.50
N GLU A 465 -16.04 58.97 -74.44
CA GLU A 465 -17.00 57.88 -74.22
C GLU A 465 -16.29 56.55 -73.91
N TYR A 466 -15.17 56.27 -74.59
CA TYR A 466 -14.32 55.11 -74.30
C TYR A 466 -13.71 55.18 -72.89
N LEU A 467 -13.11 56.31 -72.49
CA LEU A 467 -12.58 56.49 -71.14
C LEU A 467 -13.68 56.38 -70.08
N GLN A 468 -14.88 56.90 -70.33
CA GLN A 468 -16.03 56.75 -69.43
C GLN A 468 -16.49 55.29 -69.31
N ARG A 469 -16.40 54.51 -70.38
CA ARG A 469 -16.70 53.07 -70.35
C ARG A 469 -15.65 52.31 -69.55
N ILE A 470 -14.36 52.64 -69.72
CA ILE A 470 -13.26 52.07 -68.91
C ILE A 470 -13.45 52.43 -67.44
N SER A 471 -13.78 53.69 -67.12
CA SER A 471 -14.07 54.14 -65.76
C SER A 471 -15.24 53.37 -65.12
N ARG A 472 -16.37 53.23 -65.83
CA ARG A 472 -17.52 52.44 -65.36
C ARG A 472 -17.15 50.98 -65.11
N ASN A 473 -16.35 50.37 -65.98
CA ASN A 473 -15.90 49.00 -65.81
C ASN A 473 -14.92 48.87 -64.63
N ASN A 474 -14.00 49.81 -64.46
CA ASN A 474 -13.04 49.82 -63.36
C ASN A 474 -13.72 50.02 -62.00
N LEU A 475 -14.75 50.88 -61.93
CA LEU A 475 -15.61 51.03 -60.74
C LEU A 475 -16.39 49.75 -60.40
N ARG A 476 -16.86 49.01 -61.41
CA ARG A 476 -17.48 47.69 -61.20
C ARG A 476 -16.47 46.69 -60.66
N ILE A 477 -15.26 46.64 -61.23
CA ILE A 477 -14.17 45.76 -60.77
C ILE A 477 -13.80 46.10 -59.33
N LYS A 478 -13.68 47.39 -58.99
CA LYS A 478 -13.45 47.86 -57.62
C LYS A 478 -14.54 47.38 -56.66
N LYS A 479 -15.81 47.56 -57.03
CA LYS A 479 -16.96 47.13 -56.21
C LYS A 479 -16.97 45.62 -56.00
N ILE A 480 -16.72 44.85 -57.05
CA ILE A 480 -16.61 43.38 -56.97
C ILE A 480 -15.44 42.97 -56.08
N ALA A 481 -14.28 43.65 -56.20
CA ALA A 481 -13.12 43.40 -55.35
C ALA A 481 -13.42 43.73 -53.87
N ASP A 482 -14.15 44.80 -53.59
CA ASP A 482 -14.54 45.19 -52.24
C ASP A 482 -15.64 44.27 -51.65
N GLU A 483 -16.50 43.68 -52.47
CA GLU A 483 -17.52 42.70 -52.05
C GLU A 483 -16.92 41.30 -51.83
N LEU A 484 -15.99 40.87 -52.69
CA LEU A 484 -15.33 39.56 -52.58
C LEU A 484 -14.22 39.54 -51.53
N PHE A 485 -13.52 40.66 -51.37
CA PHE A 485 -12.46 40.87 -50.39
C PHE A 485 -12.83 42.09 -49.54
N PRO A 486 -13.87 41.97 -48.69
CA PRO A 486 -14.20 43.04 -47.76
C PRO A 486 -12.94 43.41 -47.00
N ASN A 487 -12.68 44.71 -46.87
CA ASN A 487 -11.71 45.15 -45.90
C ASN A 487 -12.14 44.54 -44.57
N PHE A 488 -11.40 43.54 -44.09
CA PHE A 488 -11.31 43.26 -42.67
C PHE A 488 -10.60 44.48 -42.05
N LYS A 489 -11.24 45.65 -42.12
CA LYS A 489 -11.01 46.69 -41.14
C LYS A 489 -11.13 45.94 -39.84
N ARG A 490 -10.04 45.87 -39.08
CA ARG A 490 -10.13 45.67 -37.63
C ARG A 490 -11.28 46.55 -37.19
N GLU A 491 -12.42 45.96 -36.86
CA GLU A 491 -13.45 46.63 -36.08
C GLU A 491 -12.68 47.38 -35.00
N GLU A 492 -12.99 48.67 -34.83
CA GLU A 492 -12.35 49.55 -33.85
C GLU A 492 -11.96 48.71 -32.64
N GLN A 493 -10.67 48.38 -32.56
CA GLN A 493 -10.15 47.82 -31.34
C GLN A 493 -10.50 48.88 -30.32
N ASN A 494 -11.34 48.55 -29.34
CA ASN A 494 -11.41 49.34 -28.14
C ASN A 494 -9.97 49.53 -27.70
N PHE A 495 -9.42 50.71 -27.97
CA PHE A 495 -8.08 51.08 -27.56
C PHE A 495 -8.14 51.14 -26.05
N VAL A 496 -7.88 50.01 -25.41
CA VAL A 496 -7.60 49.98 -23.99
C VAL A 496 -6.27 50.73 -23.86
N PRO A 497 -6.20 51.81 -23.07
CA PRO A 497 -4.92 52.46 -22.81
C PRO A 497 -3.97 51.41 -22.25
N ILE A 498 -2.96 51.08 -23.05
CA ILE A 498 -1.86 50.21 -22.65
C ILE A 498 -0.82 51.12 -22.05
N ASP A 499 -0.39 50.78 -20.84
CA ASP A 499 0.74 51.42 -20.21
C ASP A 499 2.01 51.10 -21.00
N ILE A 500 2.41 52.05 -21.85
CA ILE A 500 3.60 51.93 -22.70
C ILE A 500 4.84 51.72 -21.83
N ASN A 501 4.91 52.34 -20.65
CA ASN A 501 6.05 52.16 -19.74
C ASN A 501 6.12 50.71 -19.27
N LYS A 502 4.98 50.11 -18.93
CA LYS A 502 4.90 48.69 -18.53
C LYS A 502 5.28 47.74 -19.67
N LEU A 503 4.92 48.06 -20.90
CA LEU A 503 5.21 47.22 -22.07
C LEU A 503 6.69 47.33 -22.50
N VAL A 504 7.26 48.54 -22.42
CA VAL A 504 8.69 48.79 -22.58
C VAL A 504 9.46 48.10 -21.47
N GLU A 505 9.02 48.17 -20.21
CA GLU A 505 9.66 47.49 -19.08
C GLU A 505 9.69 45.96 -19.27
N LEU A 506 8.57 45.37 -19.70
CA LEU A 506 8.46 43.91 -19.95
C LEU A 506 9.41 43.45 -21.06
N ASN A 507 9.39 44.11 -22.21
CA ASN A 507 10.28 43.78 -23.33
C ASN A 507 11.75 44.05 -22.97
N THR A 508 12.05 45.12 -22.24
CA THR A 508 13.44 45.43 -21.83
C THR A 508 13.95 44.40 -20.83
N LYS A 509 13.10 43.92 -19.90
CA LYS A 509 13.43 42.81 -18.99
C LYS A 509 13.71 41.51 -19.72
N GLU A 510 12.95 41.18 -20.77
CA GLU A 510 13.22 40.00 -21.61
C GLU A 510 14.57 40.12 -22.34
N VAL A 511 14.87 41.29 -22.91
CA VAL A 511 16.16 41.54 -23.57
C VAL A 511 17.33 41.48 -22.57
N ILE A 512 17.17 42.04 -21.37
CA ILE A 512 18.17 41.95 -20.29
C ILE A 512 18.38 40.49 -19.88
N ALA A 513 17.31 39.71 -19.71
CA ALA A 513 17.41 38.29 -19.36
C ALA A 513 18.14 37.46 -20.44
N VAL A 514 17.88 37.75 -21.71
CA VAL A 514 18.61 37.13 -22.83
C VAL A 514 20.09 37.52 -22.78
N LYS A 515 20.41 38.80 -22.56
CA LYS A 515 21.80 39.29 -22.54
C LYS A 515 22.59 38.74 -21.34
N CYS A 516 22.00 38.71 -20.14
CA CYS A 516 22.60 38.10 -18.95
C CYS A 516 22.76 36.58 -19.06
N SER A 517 21.93 35.89 -19.86
CA SER A 517 22.12 34.46 -20.13
C SER A 517 23.27 34.18 -21.11
N GLN A 518 23.57 35.12 -22.02
CA GLN A 518 24.69 35.04 -22.95
C GLN A 518 26.03 35.50 -22.34
N GLU A 519 26.02 36.47 -21.42
CA GLU A 519 27.22 37.04 -20.81
C GLU A 519 27.12 37.08 -19.28
N LYS A 520 27.76 36.12 -18.59
CA LYS A 520 27.64 35.91 -17.14
C LYS A 520 28.28 36.99 -16.25
N ASN A 521 29.05 37.92 -16.82
CA ASN A 521 29.80 38.94 -16.06
C ASN A 521 29.18 40.34 -16.12
N ILE A 522 27.96 40.48 -16.64
CA ILE A 522 27.29 41.79 -16.77
C ILE A 522 26.00 41.79 -15.94
N ALA A 523 25.89 42.77 -15.04
CA ALA A 523 24.66 43.11 -14.33
C ALA A 523 24.07 44.36 -14.99
N ILE A 524 22.87 44.25 -15.56
CA ILE A 524 22.13 45.36 -16.17
C ILE A 524 20.94 45.67 -15.28
N ASN A 525 20.85 46.90 -14.79
CA ASN A 525 19.71 47.37 -14.00
C ASN A 525 18.95 48.43 -14.80
N LEU A 526 17.62 48.33 -14.83
CA LEU A 526 16.77 49.29 -15.52
C LEU A 526 16.40 50.42 -14.56
N GLU A 527 16.87 51.64 -14.81
CA GLU A 527 16.44 52.83 -14.09
C GLU A 527 15.27 53.49 -14.82
N THR A 528 14.16 53.70 -14.11
CA THR A 528 12.89 54.17 -14.70
C THR A 528 12.53 55.62 -14.36
N ASP A 529 13.26 56.27 -13.44
CA ASP A 529 13.02 57.67 -13.00
C ASP A 529 14.29 58.50 -13.13
N TYR A 530 14.60 58.92 -14.36
CA TYR A 530 15.84 59.66 -14.66
C TYR A 530 15.67 61.19 -14.59
N ASP A 531 14.45 61.72 -14.52
CA ASP A 531 14.18 63.16 -14.49
C ASP A 531 13.11 63.55 -13.47
N LEU A 532 13.56 63.90 -12.26
CA LEU A 532 12.71 64.35 -11.15
C LEU A 532 12.08 65.74 -11.40
N SER A 533 12.50 66.49 -12.42
CA SER A 533 11.96 67.83 -12.70
C SER A 533 10.57 67.82 -13.36
N ILE A 534 10.09 66.65 -13.79
CA ILE A 534 8.82 66.47 -14.48
C ILE A 534 7.62 66.30 -13.52
N GLN A 535 7.86 65.98 -12.23
CA GLN A 535 6.78 65.76 -11.25
C GLN A 535 6.10 67.05 -10.74
N GLU A 536 6.66 68.26 -10.97
CA GLU A 536 6.12 69.52 -10.41
C GLU A 536 5.11 70.27 -11.31
N LYS A 537 4.70 69.72 -12.46
CA LYS A 537 3.73 70.39 -13.37
C LYS A 537 2.54 69.54 -13.82
N GLY A 538 2.12 68.56 -13.00
CA GLY A 538 0.90 67.77 -13.20
C GLY A 538 -0.24 68.26 -12.33
#